data_AF-A0A2Z6RTL3-F1
#
_entry.id   AF-A0A2Z6RTL3-F1
#
_cell.length_a   1.000
_cell.length_b   1.000
_cell.length_c   1.000
_cell.angle_alpha   90.00
_cell.angle_beta   90.00
_cell.angle_gamma   90.00
#
_symmetry.space_group_name_H-M   'P 1'
#
loop_
_entity.id
_entity.type
_entity.pdbx_description
1 polymer ?
#
loop_
_entity_poly.entity_id
_entity_poly.type
_entity_poly.pdbx_seq_one_letter_code
_entity_poly.pdbx_strand_id
1 'polypeptide(L)'
;ASIERSILEKRLTIFPVKVKGHDGNYWNEFANSLANSIHHSDDAILFPMVDYTSTYNVCLVYDDVVCESNFRRLLKLHYQATFMKDLLSLKRFQFTFCLCNRDAYVIDWQLTWFTLNFSPVYDASFRAHHASRHYTFKFKLFLDELPLLEKLKITRPDLYIDLLTCRSWHDCQEDLMHLVLCSKHRTVMHQILQTYQNHLFSKLCKAGNLADMNLTPMLRKLSSLSCWIISSSNWSSYALIWVVYPEPLLIYLLTYLSADSPL
;
A
#
# COMPACT_ATOMS: atom_id res chain seq x y z
N ALA A 1 33.99 5.67 -13.90
CA ALA A 1 33.88 6.88 -14.75
C ALA A 1 34.52 8.12 -14.10
N SER A 2 33.87 8.85 -13.18
CA SER A 2 34.47 10.09 -12.59
C SER A 2 35.69 9.85 -11.69
N ILE A 3 35.65 8.80 -10.85
CA ILE A 3 36.77 8.44 -9.95
C ILE A 3 37.99 7.96 -10.76
N GLU A 4 37.80 7.06 -11.73
CA GLU A 4 38.89 6.56 -12.60
C GLU A 4 39.56 7.69 -13.39
N ARG A 5 38.76 8.62 -13.95
CA ARG A 5 39.28 9.79 -14.65
C ARG A 5 40.08 10.69 -13.71
N SER A 6 39.59 10.93 -12.50
CA SER A 6 40.30 11.70 -11.47
C SER A 6 41.63 11.04 -11.05
N ILE A 7 41.67 9.71 -10.97
CA ILE A 7 42.89 8.94 -10.66
C ILE A 7 43.94 9.16 -11.75
N LEU A 8 43.52 9.09 -13.01
CA LEU A 8 44.40 9.29 -14.17
C LEU A 8 44.89 10.73 -14.27
N GLU A 9 44.00 11.72 -14.16
CA GLU A 9 44.33 13.15 -14.23
C GLU A 9 45.30 13.57 -13.11
N LYS A 10 45.10 13.05 -11.89
CA LYS A 10 45.94 13.37 -10.73
C LYS A 10 47.14 12.42 -10.56
N ARG A 11 47.35 11.48 -11.49
CA ARG A 11 48.43 10.47 -11.44
C ARG A 11 48.50 9.73 -10.10
N LEU A 12 47.34 9.39 -9.54
CA LEU A 12 47.26 8.69 -8.27
C LEU A 12 47.47 7.18 -8.47
N THR A 13 48.21 6.56 -7.56
CA THR A 13 48.25 5.10 -7.45
C THR A 13 47.30 4.68 -6.34
N ILE A 14 46.25 3.92 -6.68
CA ILE A 14 45.21 3.49 -5.73
C ILE A 14 45.22 1.98 -5.61
N PHE A 15 45.15 1.48 -4.36
CA PHE A 15 45.03 0.07 -4.05
C PHE A 15 43.64 -0.20 -3.45
N PRO A 16 42.72 -0.85 -4.20
CA PRO A 16 41.40 -1.15 -3.69
C PRO A 16 41.47 -2.26 -2.64
N VAL A 17 40.92 -2.01 -1.46
CA VAL A 17 40.75 -3.01 -0.39
C VAL A 17 39.26 -3.20 -0.14
N LYS A 18 38.80 -4.44 -0.28
CA LYS A 18 37.41 -4.79 0.04
C LYS A 18 37.30 -5.06 1.54
N VAL A 19 36.40 -4.33 2.21
CA VAL A 19 36.10 -4.50 3.64
C VAL A 19 34.69 -5.05 3.78
N LYS A 20 34.45 -5.84 4.84
CA LYS A 20 33.12 -6.36 5.15
C LYS A 20 32.29 -5.27 5.82
N GLY A 21 31.01 -5.18 5.46
CA GLY A 21 30.07 -4.27 6.11
C GLY A 21 29.76 -4.70 7.54
N HIS A 22 29.58 -3.72 8.43
CA HIS A 22 29.23 -3.92 9.85
C HIS A 22 30.19 -4.85 10.61
N ASP A 23 31.48 -4.74 10.31
CA ASP A 23 32.54 -5.58 10.88
C ASP A 23 33.38 -4.81 11.93
N GLY A 24 32.91 -3.64 12.40
CA GLY A 24 33.60 -2.81 13.39
C GLY A 24 34.71 -1.92 12.83
N ASN A 25 34.86 -1.83 11.50
CA ASN A 25 35.80 -0.88 10.89
C ASN A 25 35.21 0.53 10.94
N TYR A 26 35.74 1.34 11.86
CA TYR A 26 35.29 2.71 12.11
C TYR A 26 35.17 3.56 10.84
N TRP A 27 36.17 3.54 9.96
CA TRP A 27 36.16 4.38 8.75
C TRP A 27 35.12 3.94 7.72
N ASN A 28 34.90 2.63 7.59
CA ASN A 28 33.85 2.09 6.74
C ASN A 28 32.46 2.40 7.30
N GLU A 29 32.27 2.27 8.61
CA GLU A 29 31.01 2.60 9.29
C GLU A 29 30.72 4.10 9.24
N PHE A 30 31.74 4.94 9.41
CA PHE A 30 31.64 6.39 9.29
C PHE A 30 31.27 6.81 7.86
N ALA A 31 31.95 6.27 6.85
CA ALA A 31 31.60 6.53 5.45
C ALA A 31 30.17 6.08 5.10
N ASN A 32 29.74 4.92 5.61
CA ASN A 32 28.38 4.42 5.42
C ASN A 32 27.34 5.30 6.13
N SER A 33 27.64 5.78 7.34
CA SER A 33 26.80 6.74 8.07
C SER A 33 26.61 8.04 7.28
N LEU A 34 27.70 8.61 6.76
CA LEU A 34 27.66 9.81 5.91
C LEU A 34 26.85 9.60 4.62
N ALA A 35 27.03 8.46 3.96
CA ALA A 35 26.27 8.14 2.75
C ALA A 35 24.77 8.06 3.05
N ASN A 36 24.40 7.42 4.17
CA ASN A 36 23.00 7.30 4.60
C ASN A 36 22.41 8.65 5.01
N SER A 37 23.16 9.53 5.70
CA SER A 37 22.65 10.85 6.08
C SER A 37 22.34 11.73 4.87
N ILE A 38 23.13 11.59 3.78
CA ILE A 38 22.89 12.34 2.53
C ILE A 38 21.72 11.73 1.75
N HIS A 39 21.53 10.41 1.78
CA HIS A 39 20.39 9.74 1.13
C HIS A 39 19.02 10.17 1.66
N HIS A 40 18.96 10.74 2.86
CA HIS A 40 17.74 11.22 3.51
C HIS A 40 17.61 12.76 3.51
N SER A 41 18.58 13.49 2.94
CA SER A 41 18.56 14.94 2.85
C SER A 41 17.97 15.40 1.51
N ASP A 42 17.04 16.36 1.56
CA ASP A 42 16.48 17.03 0.37
C ASP A 42 17.44 18.08 -0.23
N ASP A 43 18.56 18.39 0.45
CA ASP A 43 19.59 19.35 0.00
C ASP A 43 20.60 18.75 -0.99
N ALA A 44 20.15 17.87 -1.89
CA ALA A 44 21.02 17.29 -2.90
C ALA A 44 21.50 18.38 -3.87
N ILE A 45 22.80 18.68 -3.85
CA ILE A 45 23.44 19.57 -4.82
C ILE A 45 23.32 18.92 -6.20
N LEU A 46 22.41 19.43 -7.01
CA LEU A 46 22.27 19.04 -8.41
C LEU A 46 23.51 19.54 -9.18
N PHE A 47 24.33 18.61 -9.65
CA PHE A 47 25.40 18.96 -10.57
C PHE A 47 24.79 19.44 -11.90
N PRO A 48 25.33 20.49 -12.53
CA PRO A 48 24.91 20.90 -13.86
C PRO A 48 24.95 19.72 -14.84
N MET A 49 23.89 19.55 -15.62
CA MET A 49 23.70 18.47 -16.61
C MET A 49 24.95 18.20 -17.47
N VAL A 50 25.69 19.26 -17.80
CA VAL A 50 26.88 19.22 -18.67
C VAL A 50 28.07 18.53 -17.99
N ASP A 51 28.20 18.63 -16.67
CA ASP A 51 29.36 18.15 -15.93
C ASP A 51 29.34 16.63 -15.72
N TYR A 52 28.15 16.03 -15.55
CA TYR A 52 28.03 14.59 -15.38
C TYR A 52 27.76 13.83 -16.69
N THR A 53 27.03 14.40 -17.66
CA THR A 53 26.82 13.76 -18.98
C THR A 53 28.11 13.63 -19.78
N SER A 54 29.09 14.51 -19.58
CA SER A 54 30.43 14.42 -20.18
C SER A 54 31.33 13.38 -19.51
N THR A 55 30.99 12.91 -18.31
CA THR A 55 31.74 11.89 -17.57
C THR A 55 31.20 10.47 -17.76
N TYR A 56 29.92 10.29 -18.11
CA TYR A 56 29.32 8.97 -18.32
C TYR A 56 29.19 8.63 -19.81
N ASN A 57 29.69 7.46 -20.22
CA ASN A 57 29.62 7.00 -21.62
C ASN A 57 28.19 6.61 -22.07
N VAL A 58 27.26 6.42 -21.13
CA VAL A 58 25.87 6.04 -21.40
C VAL A 58 24.97 6.78 -20.42
N CYS A 59 24.02 7.56 -20.93
CA CYS A 59 22.98 8.23 -20.15
C CYS A 59 21.61 7.75 -20.61
N LEU A 60 20.69 7.54 -19.67
CA LEU A 60 19.30 7.27 -19.99
C LEU A 60 18.60 8.59 -20.28
N VAL A 61 17.96 8.70 -21.44
CA VAL A 61 17.16 9.87 -21.83
C VAL A 61 15.73 9.40 -22.07
N TYR A 62 14.77 10.13 -21.49
CA TYR A 62 13.35 9.95 -21.80
C TYR A 62 12.79 11.31 -22.20
N ASP A 63 12.25 11.41 -23.42
CA ASP A 63 11.65 12.65 -23.96
C ASP A 63 12.59 13.86 -23.83
N ASP A 64 13.84 13.70 -24.29
CA ASP A 64 14.93 14.69 -24.20
C ASP A 64 15.35 15.12 -22.78
N VAL A 65 14.81 14.48 -21.73
CA VAL A 65 15.22 14.68 -20.34
C VAL A 65 16.15 13.56 -19.91
N VAL A 66 17.36 13.91 -19.46
CA VAL A 66 18.30 12.95 -18.87
C VAL A 66 17.75 12.48 -17.53
N CYS A 67 17.65 11.15 -17.35
CA CYS A 67 17.17 10.60 -16.10
C CYS A 67 18.30 10.59 -15.06
N GLU A 68 18.19 11.51 -14.10
CA GLU A 68 19.13 11.64 -12.97
C GLU A 68 18.88 10.60 -11.85
N SER A 69 17.74 9.91 -11.92
CA SER A 69 17.35 8.90 -10.94
C SER A 69 18.14 7.62 -11.10
N ASN A 70 18.35 6.89 -9.99
CA ASN A 70 18.90 5.54 -10.04
C ASN A 70 18.09 4.66 -11.00
N PHE A 71 18.74 4.15 -12.06
CA PHE A 71 18.07 3.38 -13.13
C PHE A 71 17.28 2.18 -12.60
N ARG A 72 17.81 1.45 -11.61
CA ARG A 72 17.10 0.31 -11.00
C ARG A 72 15.83 0.76 -10.27
N ARG A 73 15.89 1.90 -9.56
CA ARG A 73 14.72 2.49 -8.90
C ARG A 73 13.69 2.96 -9.93
N LEU A 74 14.14 3.63 -11.00
CA LEU A 74 13.27 4.10 -12.08
C LEU A 74 12.53 2.93 -12.74
N LEU A 75 13.25 1.89 -13.17
CA LEU A 75 12.63 0.70 -13.75
C LEU A 75 11.62 0.05 -12.79
N LYS A 76 11.99 -0.08 -11.51
CA LYS A 76 11.08 -0.62 -10.49
C LYS A 76 9.78 0.18 -10.41
N LEU A 77 9.87 1.51 -10.33
CA LEU A 77 8.69 2.39 -10.28
C LEU A 77 7.87 2.31 -11.56
N HIS A 78 8.51 2.29 -12.72
CA HIS A 78 7.85 2.14 -14.00
C HIS A 78 7.04 0.85 -14.07
N TYR A 79 7.65 -0.30 -13.77
CA TYR A 79 6.95 -1.58 -13.78
C TYR A 79 5.85 -1.64 -12.72
N GLN A 80 6.08 -1.10 -11.52
CA GLN A 80 5.03 -1.00 -10.49
C GLN A 80 3.82 -0.20 -10.99
N ALA A 81 4.04 0.95 -11.62
CA ALA A 81 2.97 1.76 -12.19
C ALA A 81 2.23 1.05 -13.34
N THR A 82 2.97 0.38 -14.24
CA THR A 82 2.39 -0.40 -15.34
C THR A 82 1.53 -1.55 -14.81
N PHE A 83 2.04 -2.35 -13.88
CA PHE A 83 1.24 -3.43 -13.27
C PHE A 83 0.03 -2.90 -12.52
N MET A 84 0.16 -1.75 -11.86
CA MET A 84 -0.98 -1.11 -11.19
C MET A 84 -2.05 -0.68 -12.20
N LYS A 85 -1.64 -0.06 -13.31
CA LYS A 85 -2.54 0.31 -14.40
C LYS A 85 -3.27 -0.91 -14.97
N ASP A 86 -2.53 -1.99 -15.26
CA ASP A 86 -3.09 -3.21 -15.82
C ASP A 86 -4.06 -3.88 -14.84
N LEU A 87 -3.72 -3.93 -13.55
CA LEU A 87 -4.61 -4.42 -12.50
C LEU A 87 -5.92 -3.62 -12.44
N LEU A 88 -5.84 -2.30 -12.43
CA LEU A 88 -7.02 -1.42 -12.36
C LEU A 88 -7.86 -1.42 -13.64
N SER A 89 -7.28 -1.85 -14.78
CA SER A 89 -8.01 -2.01 -16.04
C SER A 89 -8.95 -3.22 -16.04
N LEU A 90 -8.79 -4.17 -15.10
CA LEU A 90 -9.65 -5.34 -15.00
C LEU A 90 -11.08 -4.93 -14.65
N LYS A 91 -12.07 -5.62 -15.23
CA LYS A 91 -13.50 -5.35 -15.00
C LYS A 91 -13.89 -5.28 -13.51
N ARG A 92 -13.28 -6.14 -12.68
CA ARG A 92 -13.49 -6.18 -11.22
C ARG A 92 -13.09 -4.90 -10.48
N PHE A 93 -12.20 -4.08 -11.06
CA PHE A 93 -11.78 -2.80 -10.48
C PHE A 93 -12.52 -1.58 -11.06
N GLN A 94 -13.52 -1.78 -11.94
CA GLN A 94 -14.29 -0.66 -12.50
C GLN A 94 -15.06 0.16 -11.45
N PHE A 95 -15.34 -0.41 -10.27
CA PHE A 95 -15.93 0.33 -9.16
C PHE A 95 -15.09 1.54 -8.72
N THR A 96 -13.78 1.55 -8.99
CA THR A 96 -12.90 2.66 -8.66
C THR A 96 -13.35 3.96 -9.33
N PHE A 97 -13.93 3.89 -10.53
CA PHE A 97 -14.55 5.03 -11.21
C PHE A 97 -15.76 5.59 -10.44
N CYS A 98 -16.49 4.74 -9.71
CA CYS A 98 -17.62 5.16 -8.88
C CYS A 98 -17.17 5.91 -7.62
N LEU A 99 -15.92 5.72 -7.18
CA LEU A 99 -15.33 6.45 -6.04
C LEU A 99 -14.85 7.84 -6.43
N CYS A 100 -14.31 8.00 -7.64
CA CYS A 100 -13.78 9.29 -8.10
C CYS A 100 -14.84 10.37 -8.31
N ASN A 101 -16.12 9.98 -8.49
CA ASN A 101 -17.19 10.89 -8.91
C ASN A 101 -18.08 11.38 -7.74
N ARG A 102 -17.88 10.86 -6.52
CA ARG A 102 -18.61 11.27 -5.32
C ARG A 102 -17.65 11.38 -4.13
N ASP A 103 -17.50 12.61 -3.63
CA ASP A 103 -16.93 12.95 -2.32
C ASP A 103 -15.48 12.55 -2.05
N ALA A 104 -14.49 13.35 -2.47
CA ALA A 104 -13.12 13.41 -1.91
C ALA A 104 -12.40 12.08 -1.57
N TYR A 105 -12.88 10.95 -2.10
CA TYR A 105 -12.43 9.61 -1.76
C TYR A 105 -11.34 9.27 -2.76
N VAL A 106 -10.13 9.71 -2.42
CA VAL A 106 -8.93 9.29 -3.11
C VAL A 106 -8.51 7.96 -2.53
N ILE A 107 -8.27 6.96 -3.37
CA ILE A 107 -7.80 5.66 -2.91
C ILE A 107 -6.33 5.79 -2.51
N ASP A 108 -6.02 5.32 -1.31
CA ASP A 108 -4.66 5.14 -0.87
C ASP A 108 -4.10 3.79 -1.29
N TRP A 109 -3.39 3.76 -2.41
CA TRP A 109 -2.77 2.52 -2.87
C TRP A 109 -1.62 2.07 -1.97
N GLN A 110 -0.88 2.99 -1.34
CA GLN A 110 0.22 2.63 -0.47
C GLN A 110 -0.29 1.94 0.81
N LEU A 111 -1.32 2.49 1.45
CA LEU A 111 -1.98 1.89 2.61
C LEU A 111 -2.70 0.59 2.25
N THR A 112 -3.36 0.55 1.09
CA THR A 112 -4.01 -0.65 0.59
C THR A 112 -3.01 -1.79 0.45
N TRP A 113 -1.87 -1.54 -0.21
CA TRP A 113 -0.80 -2.53 -0.32
C TRP A 113 -0.16 -2.88 1.02
N PHE A 114 0.07 -1.90 1.90
CA PHE A 114 0.57 -2.16 3.25
C PHE A 114 -0.37 -3.11 4.00
N THR A 115 -1.67 -2.85 3.98
CA THR A 115 -2.68 -3.63 4.70
C THR A 115 -2.86 -5.03 4.10
N LEU A 116 -2.78 -5.17 2.78
CA LEU A 116 -2.81 -6.46 2.10
C LEU A 116 -1.60 -7.31 2.48
N ASN A 117 -0.40 -6.73 2.48
CA ASN A 117 0.85 -7.42 2.81
C ASN A 117 1.06 -7.61 4.33
N PHE A 118 0.33 -6.88 5.17
CA PHE A 118 0.44 -7.00 6.63
C PHE A 118 0.08 -8.41 7.09
N SER A 119 1.04 -9.12 7.70
CA SER A 119 0.78 -10.40 8.34
C SER A 119 0.56 -10.18 9.83
N PRO A 120 -0.57 -10.63 10.41
CA PRO A 120 -0.76 -10.60 11.85
C PRO A 120 0.32 -11.42 12.55
N VAL A 121 0.76 -10.93 13.71
CA VAL A 121 1.64 -11.68 14.62
C VAL A 121 0.85 -12.88 15.14
N TYR A 122 1.47 -14.06 15.08
CA TYR A 122 0.86 -15.30 15.55
C TYR A 122 1.39 -15.69 16.93
N ASP A 123 0.52 -16.30 17.73
CA ASP A 123 0.81 -16.79 19.08
C ASP A 123 0.18 -18.18 19.30
N ALA A 124 0.10 -18.64 20.55
CA ALA A 124 -0.49 -19.93 20.89
C ALA A 124 -1.98 -20.04 20.49
N SER A 125 -2.71 -18.92 20.51
CA SER A 125 -4.14 -18.82 20.17
C SER A 125 -4.38 -18.58 18.68
N PHE A 126 -3.46 -17.92 18.00
CA PHE A 126 -3.52 -17.65 16.56
C PHE A 126 -2.25 -18.18 15.88
N ARG A 127 -2.26 -19.44 15.45
CA ARG A 127 -1.12 -20.13 14.81
C ARG A 127 -0.82 -19.66 13.38
N ALA A 128 0.35 -20.02 12.86
CA ALA A 128 0.80 -19.70 11.50
C ALA A 128 -0.19 -20.05 10.38
N HIS A 129 -0.89 -21.19 10.48
CA HIS A 129 -1.90 -21.57 9.48
C HIS A 129 -3.13 -20.64 9.50
N HIS A 130 -3.48 -20.05 10.65
CA HIS A 130 -4.52 -19.02 10.71
C HIS A 130 -4.05 -17.72 10.06
N ALA A 131 -2.79 -17.32 10.26
CA ALA A 131 -2.19 -16.16 9.58
C ALA A 131 -2.21 -16.33 8.05
N SER A 132 -1.81 -17.51 7.55
CA SER A 132 -1.85 -17.85 6.13
C SER A 132 -3.27 -17.81 5.55
N ARG A 133 -4.25 -18.35 6.29
CA ARG A 133 -5.67 -18.28 5.89
C ARG A 133 -6.18 -16.84 5.85
N HIS A 134 -5.81 -16.01 6.83
CA HIS A 134 -6.17 -14.60 6.87
C HIS A 134 -5.56 -13.83 5.69
N TYR A 135 -4.28 -14.06 5.40
CA TYR A 135 -3.60 -13.49 4.24
C TYR A 135 -4.32 -13.86 2.94
N THR A 136 -4.62 -15.14 2.73
CA THR A 136 -5.35 -15.62 1.55
C THR A 136 -6.74 -15.00 1.44
N PHE A 137 -7.46 -14.89 2.56
CA PHE A 137 -8.78 -14.29 2.59
C PHE A 137 -8.76 -12.82 2.15
N LYS A 138 -7.81 -12.02 2.64
CA LYS A 138 -7.67 -10.61 2.24
C LYS A 138 -7.47 -10.45 0.73
N PHE A 139 -6.59 -11.26 0.13
CA PHE A 139 -6.34 -11.21 -1.31
C PHE A 139 -7.55 -11.70 -2.11
N LYS A 140 -8.22 -12.76 -1.68
CA LYS A 140 -9.47 -13.21 -2.33
C LYS A 140 -10.56 -12.16 -2.25
N LEU A 141 -10.66 -11.45 -1.13
CA LEU A 141 -11.60 -10.35 -0.99
C LEU A 141 -11.22 -9.23 -1.96
N PHE A 142 -10.01 -8.71 -1.90
CA PHE A 142 -9.49 -7.63 -2.76
C PHE A 142 -9.61 -7.92 -4.27
N LEU A 143 -9.37 -9.17 -4.68
CA LEU A 143 -9.44 -9.59 -6.08
C LEU A 143 -10.84 -10.01 -6.54
N ASP A 144 -11.86 -9.96 -5.67
CA ASP A 144 -13.20 -10.47 -5.95
C ASP A 144 -13.21 -11.96 -6.37
N GLU A 145 -12.49 -12.77 -5.59
CA GLU A 145 -12.28 -14.21 -5.76
C GLU A 145 -12.76 -15.02 -4.54
N LEU A 146 -13.65 -14.43 -3.73
CA LEU A 146 -14.38 -15.22 -2.74
C LEU A 146 -15.23 -16.28 -3.45
N PRO A 147 -15.39 -17.48 -2.86
CA PRO A 147 -16.18 -18.56 -3.45
C PRO A 147 -17.68 -18.30 -3.24
N LEU A 148 -18.17 -17.20 -3.82
CA LEU A 148 -19.59 -16.82 -3.85
C LEU A 148 -20.29 -17.52 -5.00
N LEU A 149 -21.61 -17.68 -4.92
CA LEU A 149 -22.36 -18.48 -5.86
C LEU A 149 -22.11 -18.10 -7.32
N GLU A 150 -22.06 -16.80 -7.65
CA GLU A 150 -21.79 -16.36 -9.03
C GLU A 150 -20.39 -16.76 -9.53
N LYS A 151 -19.40 -16.80 -8.64
CA LYS A 151 -18.05 -17.29 -8.97
C LYS A 151 -18.01 -18.80 -9.08
N LEU A 152 -18.79 -19.50 -8.24
CA LEU A 152 -18.89 -20.95 -8.23
C LEU A 152 -19.60 -21.50 -9.46
N LYS A 153 -20.65 -20.83 -9.95
CA LYS A 153 -21.31 -21.16 -11.23
C LYS A 153 -20.32 -21.15 -12.40
N ILE A 154 -19.43 -20.15 -12.44
CA ILE A 154 -18.41 -20.03 -13.50
C ILE A 154 -17.34 -21.12 -13.38
N THR A 155 -16.87 -21.38 -12.15
CA THR A 155 -15.73 -22.29 -11.93
C THR A 155 -16.10 -23.76 -11.88
N ARG A 156 -17.34 -24.09 -11.47
CA ARG A 156 -17.88 -25.44 -11.32
C ARG A 156 -19.35 -25.51 -11.75
N PRO A 157 -19.66 -25.25 -13.04
CA PRO A 157 -21.04 -25.30 -13.55
C PRO A 157 -21.65 -26.71 -13.45
N ASP A 158 -20.81 -27.74 -13.31
CA ASP A 158 -21.23 -29.12 -13.05
C ASP A 158 -21.87 -29.32 -11.67
N LEU A 159 -21.53 -28.47 -10.69
CA LEU A 159 -22.06 -28.52 -9.32
C LEU A 159 -23.05 -27.38 -9.03
N TYR A 160 -22.85 -26.21 -9.64
CA TYR A 160 -23.60 -25.00 -9.34
C TYR A 160 -24.39 -24.57 -10.58
N ILE A 161 -25.64 -25.00 -10.65
CA ILE A 161 -26.54 -24.67 -11.76
C ILE A 161 -26.96 -23.19 -11.72
N ASP A 162 -27.24 -22.62 -12.89
CA ASP A 162 -27.58 -21.19 -13.04
C ASP A 162 -28.84 -20.75 -12.30
N LEU A 163 -29.76 -21.69 -12.05
CA LEU A 163 -31.00 -21.47 -11.30
C LEU A 163 -30.77 -21.25 -9.80
N LEU A 164 -29.58 -21.56 -9.28
CA LEU A 164 -29.29 -21.31 -7.87
C LEU A 164 -29.18 -19.81 -7.63
N THR A 165 -29.90 -19.34 -6.62
CA THR A 165 -29.84 -17.95 -6.15
C THR A 165 -29.39 -17.93 -4.69
N CYS A 166 -29.18 -16.74 -4.14
CA CYS A 166 -28.93 -16.61 -2.71
C CYS A 166 -30.01 -17.35 -1.89
N ARG A 167 -29.61 -18.19 -0.95
CA ARG A 167 -30.54 -18.90 -0.05
C ARG A 167 -31.23 -17.96 0.94
N SER A 168 -30.56 -16.86 1.28
CA SER A 168 -30.99 -15.89 2.29
C SER A 168 -32.01 -14.88 1.77
N TRP A 169 -32.00 -14.61 0.46
CA TRP A 169 -32.90 -13.69 -0.23
C TRP A 169 -33.27 -14.30 -1.59
N HIS A 170 -34.53 -14.71 -1.76
CA HIS A 170 -35.02 -15.34 -2.99
C HIS A 170 -34.81 -14.43 -4.22
N ASP A 171 -34.40 -15.02 -5.34
CA ASP A 171 -34.20 -14.38 -6.66
C ASP A 171 -33.08 -13.33 -6.80
N CYS A 172 -32.08 -13.32 -5.91
CA CYS A 172 -30.89 -12.49 -6.09
C CYS A 172 -29.64 -13.30 -6.42
N GLN A 173 -28.82 -12.78 -7.34
CA GLN A 173 -27.48 -13.30 -7.60
C GLN A 173 -26.59 -13.05 -6.38
N GLU A 174 -25.92 -14.10 -5.89
CA GLU A 174 -25.03 -14.00 -4.74
C GLU A 174 -23.62 -13.67 -5.22
N ASP A 175 -23.39 -12.37 -5.42
CA ASP A 175 -22.09 -11.77 -5.64
C ASP A 175 -21.58 -11.07 -4.37
N LEU A 176 -20.42 -10.42 -4.46
CA LEU A 176 -19.84 -9.76 -3.28
C LEU A 176 -20.68 -8.59 -2.77
N MET A 177 -21.31 -7.85 -3.68
CA MET A 177 -22.20 -6.75 -3.32
C MET A 177 -23.40 -7.29 -2.53
N HIS A 178 -23.98 -8.39 -2.98
CA HIS A 178 -25.04 -9.10 -2.28
C HIS A 178 -24.58 -9.60 -0.91
N LEU A 179 -23.38 -10.17 -0.79
CA LEU A 179 -22.86 -10.64 0.51
C LEU A 179 -22.89 -9.53 1.57
N VAL A 180 -22.49 -8.31 1.19
CA VAL A 180 -22.43 -7.13 2.06
C VAL A 180 -23.81 -6.56 2.36
N LEU A 181 -24.68 -6.52 1.36
CA LEU A 181 -26.00 -5.88 1.45
C LEU A 181 -27.14 -6.80 1.87
N CYS A 182 -26.95 -8.11 1.83
CA CYS A 182 -27.99 -9.09 2.08
C CYS A 182 -28.68 -8.77 3.39
N SER A 183 -30.01 -8.67 3.39
CA SER A 183 -30.77 -8.26 4.57
C SER A 183 -30.53 -9.15 5.78
N LYS A 184 -30.22 -10.44 5.56
CA LYS A 184 -29.89 -11.41 6.61
C LYS A 184 -28.51 -11.18 7.22
N HIS A 185 -27.56 -10.62 6.46
CA HIS A 185 -26.20 -10.34 6.94
C HIS A 185 -26.04 -8.88 7.39
N ARG A 186 -26.93 -7.99 6.98
CA ARG A 186 -26.85 -6.54 7.21
C ARG A 186 -26.53 -6.18 8.66
N THR A 187 -27.24 -6.76 9.63
CA THR A 187 -26.98 -6.51 11.06
C THR A 187 -25.56 -6.90 11.47
N VAL A 188 -25.10 -8.08 11.03
CA VAL A 188 -23.75 -8.58 11.31
C VAL A 188 -22.70 -7.71 10.64
N MET A 189 -22.91 -7.31 9.38
CA MET A 189 -22.00 -6.44 8.65
C MET A 189 -21.87 -5.06 9.31
N HIS A 190 -22.99 -4.47 9.75
CA HIS A 190 -22.96 -3.23 10.53
C HIS A 190 -22.23 -3.38 11.86
N GLN A 191 -22.44 -4.49 12.58
CA GLN A 191 -21.74 -4.77 13.85
C GLN A 191 -20.22 -4.93 13.65
N ILE A 192 -19.80 -5.63 12.60
CA ILE A 192 -18.38 -5.79 12.23
C ILE A 192 -17.77 -4.40 11.95
N LEU A 193 -18.42 -3.61 11.09
CA LEU A 193 -17.92 -2.29 10.72
C LEU A 193 -17.84 -1.35 11.93
N GLN A 194 -18.85 -1.35 12.79
CA GLN A 194 -18.88 -0.55 14.02
C GLN A 194 -17.80 -0.98 15.01
N THR A 195 -17.58 -2.29 15.17
CA THR A 195 -16.54 -2.83 16.06
C THR A 195 -15.15 -2.46 15.54
N TYR A 196 -14.94 -2.54 14.23
CA TYR A 196 -13.70 -2.10 13.60
C TYR A 196 -13.45 -0.60 13.79
N GLN A 197 -14.47 0.24 13.53
CA GLN A 197 -14.37 1.69 13.74
C GLN A 197 -14.01 2.04 15.19
N ASN A 198 -14.71 1.44 16.15
CA ASN A 198 -14.45 1.64 17.58
C ASN A 198 -13.02 1.20 17.96
N HIS A 199 -12.57 0.05 17.45
CA HIS A 199 -11.22 -0.44 17.70
C HIS A 199 -10.16 0.50 17.13
N LEU A 200 -10.33 0.95 15.89
CA LEU A 200 -9.45 1.91 15.24
C LEU A 200 -9.37 3.21 16.05
N PHE A 201 -10.51 3.77 16.46
CA PHE A 201 -10.53 5.03 17.21
C PHE A 201 -9.90 4.85 18.59
N SER A 202 -10.13 3.72 19.26
CA SER A 202 -9.46 3.40 20.52
C SER A 202 -7.95 3.35 20.38
N LYS A 203 -7.43 2.72 19.31
CA LYS A 203 -5.99 2.65 19.02
C LYS A 203 -5.40 4.01 18.70
N LEU A 204 -6.09 4.82 17.89
CA LEU A 204 -5.67 6.18 17.57
C LEU A 204 -5.66 7.07 18.82
N CYS A 205 -6.69 7.04 19.68
CA CYS A 205 -6.68 7.78 20.94
C CYS A 205 -5.48 7.40 21.84
N LYS A 206 -5.20 6.09 21.96
CA LYS A 206 -4.05 5.61 22.75
C LYS A 206 -2.73 6.10 22.17
N ALA A 207 -2.58 6.06 20.84
CA ALA A 207 -1.41 6.56 20.14
C ALA A 207 -1.24 8.08 20.34
N GLY A 208 -2.32 8.87 20.21
CA GLY A 208 -2.29 10.31 20.45
C GLY A 208 -1.86 10.67 21.86
N ASN A 209 -2.37 9.95 22.87
CA ASN A 209 -1.96 10.15 24.26
C ASN A 209 -0.48 9.83 24.49
N LEU A 210 0.07 8.80 23.83
CA LEU A 210 1.49 8.45 23.93
C LEU A 210 2.39 9.48 23.25
N ALA A 211 1.91 10.10 22.17
CA ALA A 211 2.63 11.13 21.42
C ALA A 211 2.41 12.57 21.94
N ASP A 212 1.68 12.74 23.06
CA ASP A 212 1.23 14.04 23.58
C ASP A 212 0.57 14.94 22.50
N MET A 213 -0.21 14.32 21.61
CA MET A 213 -0.89 15.00 20.51
C MET A 213 -2.41 14.89 20.64
N ASN A 214 -3.11 16.03 20.50
CA ASN A 214 -4.57 16.06 20.48
C ASN A 214 -5.12 15.63 19.11
N LEU A 215 -5.49 14.36 18.99
CA LEU A 215 -6.08 13.79 17.77
C LEU A 215 -7.60 14.01 17.64
N THR A 216 -8.25 14.75 18.54
CA THR A 216 -9.71 14.95 18.53
C THR A 216 -10.25 15.54 17.21
N PRO A 217 -9.64 16.58 16.61
CA PRO A 217 -10.09 17.11 15.32
C PRO A 217 -9.99 16.06 14.19
N MET A 218 -8.94 15.23 14.24
CA MET A 218 -8.70 14.17 13.29
C MET A 218 -9.74 13.05 13.42
N LEU A 219 -10.03 12.61 14.65
CA LEU A 219 -11.05 11.59 14.92
C LEU A 219 -12.43 12.04 14.46
N ARG A 220 -12.75 13.34 14.58
CA ARG A 220 -14.00 13.91 14.07
C ARG A 220 -14.07 13.86 12.55
N LYS A 221 -12.98 14.16 11.85
CA LYS A 221 -12.92 14.04 10.39
C LYS A 221 -13.03 12.58 9.95
N LEU A 222 -12.34 11.68 10.65
CA LEU A 222 -12.37 10.25 10.38
C LEU A 222 -13.78 9.67 10.60
N SER A 223 -14.47 10.04 11.68
CA SER A 223 -15.85 9.58 11.95
C SER A 223 -16.88 10.09 10.94
N SER A 224 -16.59 11.21 10.27
CA SER A 224 -17.46 11.79 9.24
C SER A 224 -17.33 11.14 7.85
N LEU A 225 -16.38 10.23 7.65
CA LEU A 225 -16.20 9.58 6.35
C LEU A 225 -17.43 8.74 5.96
N SER A 226 -17.83 8.84 4.69
CA SER A 226 -18.97 8.08 4.16
C SER A 226 -18.74 6.57 4.20
N CYS A 227 -17.49 6.08 4.23
CA CYS A 227 -17.19 4.65 4.21
C CYS A 227 -17.72 3.87 5.42
N TRP A 228 -18.13 4.55 6.49
CA TRP A 228 -18.74 3.92 7.67
C TRP A 228 -20.22 3.54 7.49
N ILE A 229 -20.87 3.97 6.41
CA ILE A 229 -22.31 3.77 6.18
C ILE A 229 -22.52 2.77 5.04
N ILE A 230 -22.91 1.54 5.37
CA ILE A 230 -23.23 0.52 4.36
C ILE A 230 -24.55 0.86 3.67
N SER A 231 -24.54 1.09 2.36
CA SER A 231 -25.73 1.27 1.54
C SER A 231 -25.47 0.89 0.09
N SER A 232 -26.51 0.52 -0.69
CA SER A 232 -26.38 0.14 -2.11
C SER A 232 -25.79 1.24 -3.00
N SER A 233 -25.93 2.50 -2.60
CA SER A 233 -25.45 3.67 -3.34
C SER A 233 -24.09 4.18 -2.90
N ASN A 234 -23.51 3.62 -1.83
CA ASN A 234 -22.29 4.13 -1.22
C ASN A 234 -21.07 3.25 -1.49
N TRP A 235 -20.43 3.48 -2.64
CA TRP A 235 -19.23 2.76 -3.09
C TRP A 235 -18.06 2.83 -2.11
N SER A 236 -17.93 3.89 -1.30
CA SER A 236 -16.84 4.03 -0.33
C SER A 236 -16.89 3.00 0.80
N SER A 237 -18.10 2.58 1.19
CA SER A 237 -18.30 1.52 2.19
C SER A 237 -17.92 0.14 1.64
N TYR A 238 -18.21 -0.14 0.36
CA TYR A 238 -17.75 -1.36 -0.29
C TYR A 238 -16.26 -1.37 -0.48
N ALA A 239 -15.66 -0.26 -0.89
CA ALA A 239 -14.22 -0.15 -1.04
C ALA A 239 -13.49 -0.52 0.25
N LEU A 240 -13.96 0.02 1.40
CA LEU A 240 -13.41 -0.34 2.71
C LEU A 240 -13.52 -1.84 3.01
N ILE A 241 -14.66 -2.46 2.69
CA ILE A 241 -14.85 -3.92 2.83
C ILE A 241 -13.98 -4.69 1.85
N TRP A 242 -13.74 -4.15 0.66
CA TRP A 242 -12.84 -4.69 -0.37
C TRP A 242 -11.36 -4.51 -0.04
N VAL A 243 -11.03 -4.04 1.16
CA VAL A 243 -9.65 -3.79 1.62
C VAL A 243 -9.00 -2.66 0.80
N VAL A 244 -9.81 -1.75 0.25
CA VAL A 244 -9.37 -0.54 -0.46
C VAL A 244 -9.66 0.67 0.42
N TYR A 245 -8.60 1.39 0.78
CA TYR A 245 -8.67 2.41 1.83
C TYR A 245 -8.62 3.83 1.25
N PRO A 246 -9.31 4.81 1.87
CA PRO A 246 -9.16 6.22 1.52
C PRO A 246 -7.82 6.82 1.96
N GLU A 247 -7.23 7.70 1.14
CA GLU A 247 -6.02 8.52 1.38
C GLU A 247 -5.99 9.21 2.76
N PRO A 248 -7.10 9.81 3.23
CA PRO A 248 -7.17 10.31 4.60
C PRO A 248 -6.60 9.31 5.63
N LEU A 249 -6.92 8.00 5.55
CA LEU A 249 -6.46 7.01 6.54
C LEU A 249 -4.92 6.86 6.64
N LEU A 250 -4.16 7.04 5.55
CA LEU A 250 -2.70 6.89 5.60
C LEU A 250 -2.02 8.15 6.13
N ILE A 251 -2.48 9.34 5.72
CA ILE A 251 -2.02 10.60 6.32
C ILE A 251 -2.21 10.53 7.85
N TYR A 252 -3.28 9.86 8.31
CA TYR A 252 -3.58 9.66 9.73
C TYR A 252 -2.76 8.56 10.43
N LEU A 253 -2.24 7.56 9.71
CA LEU A 253 -1.35 6.52 10.25
C LEU A 253 0.13 6.92 10.17
N LEU A 254 0.52 7.74 9.20
CA LEU A 254 1.90 8.20 9.02
C LEU A 254 2.29 9.32 10.00
N THR A 255 1.35 10.16 10.45
CA THR A 255 1.59 11.05 11.60
C THR A 255 2.01 10.29 12.86
N TYR A 256 1.67 9.01 12.97
CA TYR A 256 2.09 8.14 14.06
C TYR A 256 3.47 7.50 13.83
N LEU A 257 3.82 7.11 12.60
CA LEU A 257 5.11 6.47 12.31
C LEU A 257 6.29 7.45 12.25
N SER A 258 6.06 8.72 11.92
CA SER A 258 7.11 9.74 11.94
C SER A 258 7.49 10.20 13.35
N ALA A 259 6.68 9.90 14.37
CA ALA A 259 6.98 10.22 15.77
C ALA A 259 7.91 9.20 16.46
N ASP A 260 8.10 8.02 15.86
CA ASP A 260 8.93 6.92 16.39
C ASP A 260 10.31 6.83 15.71
N SER A 261 10.82 7.92 15.11
CA SER A 261 12.22 8.00 14.68
C SER A 261 13.05 8.74 15.74
N PRO A 262 13.68 8.07 16.71
CA PRO A 262 14.73 8.69 17.49
C PRO A 262 15.95 8.91 16.57
N LEU A 263 16.46 10.15 16.57
CA LEU A 263 17.83 10.47 16.18
C LEU A 263 18.83 9.59 16.94
#